data_AF-A0A525JND7-F1
#
_entry.id   AF-A0A525JND7-F1
#
_cell.length_a   1.000
_cell.length_b   1.000
_cell.length_c   1.000
_cell.angle_alpha   90.00
_cell.angle_beta   90.00
_cell.angle_gamma   90.00
#
_symmetry.space_group_name_H-M   'P 1'
#
loop_
_entity.id
_entity.type
_entity.pdbx_description
1 polymer ?
#
loop_
_entity_poly.entity_id
_entity_poly.type
_entity_poly.pdbx_seq_one_letter_code
_entity_poly.pdbx_strand_id
1 'polypeptide(L)'
;MACLSASLIAGTSRLSADEFRTPSISAARVEWRAVVDQLRSEIGIEPAVVSAFTFSGQRRVPAYDPRSTPALVQLNAISSEIFTGIGRSPVPVLLPFDTAAFVEARLNGVSASLPISHYQADFRPVDLFDAGPAGYDAVFSLEPSAGEGMPQRTFAKPVEVQITGSILTYDIADPRGGKGEPVKALAAQFPDLRRFIREGYVRYAFTRFGIPYVVSIQCLDSTSRAKRLACREAYPVAERFLKALRIAGGQPSRPRMDIPSDIAERPAELSSDFTYRPSGDIVANSGYHKQSGHADLTAYSQIRFPLEKSPAFANSQSFRRKPASGGPAGNYAYPWRDNFCEARNFEVGQCANGYGHQGQDIRPTACPLHDSERERCELDKQAVVAVRDGVVVRSLKQQAAMLQINTRNEHIRFRYMHMNPARLDADGVLNGRQVEEGEKIGVVSNYLDHPNGTTRHLHFDVQVFTRDGWLWVNPYVTLISAYERLIRGRGSEFGPELATPPAVAHALPEDVLRLDPHEGSEN
;
A
#
# COMPACT_ATOMS: atom_id res chain seq x y z
N MET A 1 -3.10 -48.99 -41.92
CA MET A 1 -3.85 -48.00 -41.12
C MET A 1 -3.39 -48.13 -39.67
N ALA A 2 -2.48 -47.27 -39.24
CA ALA A 2 -1.98 -47.23 -37.86
C ALA A 2 -2.35 -45.87 -37.26
N CYS A 3 -3.15 -45.89 -36.19
CA CYS A 3 -3.50 -44.71 -35.41
C CYS A 3 -2.29 -44.27 -34.57
N LEU A 4 -1.84 -43.03 -34.79
CA LEU A 4 -0.88 -42.35 -33.92
C LEU A 4 -1.66 -41.51 -32.91
N SER A 5 -1.63 -41.96 -31.66
CA SER A 5 -2.12 -41.23 -30.49
C SER A 5 -1.12 -40.12 -30.15
N ALA A 6 -1.50 -38.86 -30.33
CA ALA A 6 -0.72 -37.72 -29.89
C ALA A 6 -1.00 -37.45 -28.39
N SER A 7 -0.05 -37.83 -27.53
CA SER A 7 -0.05 -37.42 -26.12
C SER A 7 0.47 -35.98 -26.01
N LEU A 8 -0.42 -35.05 -25.66
CA LEU A 8 -0.07 -33.70 -25.22
C LEU A 8 0.62 -33.80 -23.86
N ILE A 9 1.93 -33.59 -23.83
CA ILE A 9 2.68 -33.38 -22.60
C ILE A 9 2.38 -31.95 -22.13
N ALA A 10 1.53 -31.82 -21.11
CA ALA A 10 1.39 -30.58 -20.35
C ALA A 10 2.71 -30.34 -19.61
N GLY A 11 3.52 -29.40 -20.10
CA GLY A 11 4.71 -28.93 -19.40
C GLY A 11 4.31 -28.15 -18.16
N THR A 12 4.38 -28.78 -16.99
CA THR A 12 4.50 -28.05 -15.73
C THR A 12 5.90 -27.47 -15.66
N SER A 13 6.04 -26.19 -15.98
CA SER A 13 7.27 -25.45 -15.70
C SER A 13 7.53 -25.51 -14.19
N ARG A 14 8.51 -26.32 -13.78
CA ARG A 14 9.06 -26.27 -12.43
C ARG A 14 9.66 -24.88 -12.26
N LEU A 15 9.03 -24.04 -11.44
CA LEU A 15 9.58 -22.76 -11.02
C LEU A 15 10.97 -23.02 -10.43
N SER A 16 12.01 -22.43 -11.02
CA SER A 16 13.32 -22.41 -10.40
C SER A 16 13.23 -21.55 -9.14
N ALA A 17 13.82 -21.99 -8.03
CA ALA A 17 13.81 -21.24 -6.76
C ALA A 17 14.37 -19.81 -6.89
N ASP A 18 15.15 -19.53 -7.94
CA ASP A 18 15.74 -18.23 -8.24
C ASP A 18 14.93 -17.33 -9.21
N GLU A 19 13.73 -17.72 -9.65
CA GLU A 19 12.99 -16.93 -10.65
C GLU A 19 12.00 -15.95 -9.99
N PHE A 20 12.31 -14.65 -10.06
CA PHE A 20 11.40 -13.58 -9.65
C PHE A 20 10.43 -13.24 -10.78
N ARG A 21 9.20 -12.86 -10.41
CA ARG A 21 8.15 -12.52 -11.37
C ARG A 21 7.56 -11.14 -11.14
N THR A 22 7.11 -10.48 -12.19
CA THR A 22 6.28 -9.27 -12.09
C THR A 22 4.84 -9.63 -11.71
N PRO A 23 4.07 -8.72 -11.10
CA PRO A 23 2.68 -9.00 -10.75
C PRO A 23 1.80 -9.08 -12.00
N SER A 24 0.76 -9.90 -11.94
CA SER A 24 -0.37 -9.79 -12.86
C SER A 24 -1.23 -8.57 -12.46
N ILE A 25 -1.63 -7.77 -13.44
CA ILE A 25 -2.46 -6.57 -13.23
C ILE A 25 -3.63 -6.60 -14.21
N SER A 26 -4.85 -6.61 -13.67
CA SER A 26 -6.08 -6.51 -14.44
C SER A 26 -6.42 -5.05 -14.75
N ALA A 27 -6.90 -4.79 -15.96
CA ALA A 27 -7.32 -3.48 -16.42
C ALA A 27 -8.83 -3.39 -16.65
N ALA A 28 -9.48 -2.52 -15.88
CA ALA A 28 -10.92 -2.30 -15.96
C ALA A 28 -11.32 -1.46 -17.19
N ARG A 29 -12.60 -1.53 -17.57
CA ARG A 29 -13.18 -0.72 -18.66
C ARG A 29 -14.21 0.25 -18.09
N VAL A 30 -14.08 1.52 -18.47
CA VAL A 30 -14.99 2.58 -18.02
C VAL A 30 -16.23 2.67 -18.92
N GLU A 31 -17.39 2.77 -18.30
CA GLU A 31 -18.68 3.01 -18.97
C GLU A 31 -18.97 4.52 -19.10
N TRP A 32 -18.20 5.23 -19.94
CA TRP A 32 -18.29 6.70 -20.06
C TRP A 32 -19.68 7.24 -20.44
N ARG A 33 -20.49 6.47 -21.15
CA ARG A 33 -21.88 6.86 -21.45
C ARG A 33 -22.71 6.99 -20.17
N ALA A 34 -22.62 6.02 -19.27
CA ALA A 34 -23.32 6.04 -17.99
C ALA A 34 -22.83 7.18 -17.09
N VAL A 35 -21.54 7.53 -17.18
CA VAL A 35 -20.95 8.69 -16.50
C VAL A 35 -21.60 9.98 -16.99
N VAL A 36 -21.65 10.20 -18.30
CA VAL A 36 -22.26 11.42 -18.88
C VAL A 36 -23.75 11.51 -18.57
N ASP A 37 -24.47 10.38 -18.59
CA ASP A 37 -25.89 10.32 -18.24
C ASP A 37 -26.14 10.67 -16.76
N GLN A 38 -25.31 10.15 -15.84
CA GLN A 38 -25.38 10.53 -14.43
C GLN A 38 -25.00 12.01 -14.21
N LEU A 39 -23.95 12.51 -14.87
CA LEU A 39 -23.56 13.92 -14.75
C LEU A 39 -24.69 14.84 -15.21
N ARG A 40 -25.38 14.49 -16.31
CA ARG A 40 -26.56 15.23 -16.77
C ARG A 40 -27.64 15.29 -15.69
N SER A 41 -27.89 14.17 -15.00
CA SER A 41 -28.86 14.12 -13.90
C SER A 41 -28.43 14.95 -12.70
N GLU A 42 -27.13 14.93 -12.35
CA GLU A 42 -26.59 15.70 -11.21
C GLU A 42 -26.65 17.21 -11.47
N ILE A 43 -26.25 17.65 -12.66
CA ILE A 43 -26.31 19.07 -13.06
C ILE A 43 -27.76 19.53 -13.29
N GLY A 44 -28.64 18.62 -13.76
CA GLY A 44 -30.04 18.90 -14.03
C GLY A 44 -30.88 19.27 -12.80
N ILE A 45 -30.35 19.08 -11.59
CA ILE A 45 -30.95 19.57 -10.34
C ILE A 45 -31.03 21.09 -10.34
N GLU A 46 -30.04 21.77 -10.96
CA GLU A 46 -29.98 23.23 -11.08
C GLU A 46 -30.17 23.68 -12.53
N PRO A 47 -31.39 24.04 -12.97
CA PRO A 47 -31.68 24.36 -14.37
C PRO A 47 -30.83 25.48 -14.96
N ALA A 48 -30.42 26.46 -14.13
CA ALA A 48 -29.56 27.57 -14.55
C ALA A 48 -28.18 27.08 -15.02
N VAL A 49 -27.66 26.01 -14.41
CA VAL A 49 -26.32 25.47 -14.66
C VAL A 49 -26.27 24.60 -15.92
N VAL A 50 -27.39 23.97 -16.29
CA VAL A 50 -27.46 23.06 -17.45
C VAL A 50 -26.94 23.72 -18.74
N SER A 51 -27.19 25.03 -18.91
CA SER A 51 -26.75 25.81 -20.07
C SER A 51 -25.21 25.91 -20.19
N ALA A 52 -24.47 25.73 -19.11
CA ALA A 52 -23.00 25.74 -19.10
C ALA A 52 -22.38 24.46 -19.71
N PHE A 53 -23.18 23.39 -19.88
CA PHE A 53 -22.69 22.08 -20.29
C PHE A 53 -23.22 21.63 -21.66
N THR A 54 -22.34 21.06 -22.47
CA THR A 54 -22.67 20.47 -23.77
C THR A 54 -22.63 18.94 -23.68
N PHE A 55 -23.82 18.33 -23.58
CA PHE A 55 -23.95 16.87 -23.49
C PHE A 55 -24.09 16.15 -24.85
N SER A 56 -24.16 16.88 -25.95
CA SER A 56 -24.12 16.29 -27.29
C SER A 56 -22.68 15.85 -27.62
N GLY A 57 -22.47 14.53 -27.68
CA GLY A 57 -21.16 13.98 -28.03
C GLY A 57 -20.77 14.27 -29.49
N GLN A 58 -19.48 14.44 -29.74
CA GLN A 58 -18.96 14.57 -31.11
C GLN A 58 -18.86 13.20 -31.78
N ARG A 59 -19.73 12.92 -32.76
CA ARG A 59 -19.78 11.63 -33.47
C ARG A 59 -18.58 11.32 -34.39
N ARG A 60 -17.70 12.30 -34.64
CA ARG A 60 -16.57 12.19 -35.59
C ARG A 60 -15.23 11.85 -34.94
N VAL A 61 -15.19 11.68 -33.62
CA VAL A 61 -13.96 11.34 -32.89
C VAL A 61 -14.09 9.97 -32.22
N PRO A 62 -12.98 9.23 -32.00
CA PRO A 62 -13.02 7.97 -31.27
C PRO A 62 -13.59 8.14 -29.85
N ALA A 63 -14.27 7.12 -29.32
CA ALA A 63 -14.89 7.18 -27.99
C ALA A 63 -13.90 7.38 -26.83
N TYR A 64 -12.61 7.10 -27.05
CA TYR A 64 -11.55 7.34 -26.09
C TYR A 64 -10.94 8.74 -26.15
N ASP A 65 -11.33 9.56 -27.15
CA ASP A 65 -10.89 10.95 -27.26
C ASP A 65 -11.74 11.81 -26.31
N PRO A 66 -11.14 12.63 -25.43
CA PRO A 66 -11.90 13.49 -24.51
C PRO A 66 -12.96 14.37 -25.19
N ARG A 67 -12.74 14.77 -26.45
CA ARG A 67 -13.69 15.59 -27.24
C ARG A 67 -14.99 14.86 -27.56
N SER A 68 -15.01 13.54 -27.43
CA SER A 68 -16.24 12.74 -27.56
C SER A 68 -17.24 13.06 -26.44
N THR A 69 -16.78 13.61 -25.31
CA THR A 69 -17.58 13.98 -24.14
C THR A 69 -17.32 15.43 -23.70
N PRO A 70 -17.82 16.45 -24.43
CA PRO A 70 -17.53 17.86 -24.14
C PRO A 70 -17.91 18.30 -22.72
N ALA A 71 -19.03 17.80 -22.18
CA ALA A 71 -19.45 18.07 -20.80
C ALA A 71 -18.38 17.70 -19.76
N LEU A 72 -17.64 16.59 -19.96
CA LEU A 72 -16.55 16.20 -19.05
C LEU A 72 -15.32 17.10 -19.20
N VAL A 73 -15.03 17.59 -20.40
CA VAL A 73 -13.96 18.57 -20.62
C VAL A 73 -14.29 19.88 -19.90
N GLN A 74 -15.54 20.35 -20.01
CA GLN A 74 -16.03 21.54 -19.30
C GLN A 74 -16.00 21.34 -17.79
N LEU A 75 -16.45 20.18 -17.31
CA LEU A 75 -16.37 19.82 -15.89
C LEU A 75 -14.92 19.86 -15.39
N ASN A 76 -13.99 19.24 -16.11
CA ASN A 76 -12.58 19.24 -15.76
C ASN A 76 -12.01 20.66 -15.71
N ALA A 77 -12.42 21.55 -16.61
CA ALA A 77 -11.99 22.95 -16.58
C ALA A 77 -12.44 23.69 -15.31
N ILE A 78 -13.68 23.44 -14.86
CA ILE A 78 -14.24 24.03 -13.63
C ILE A 78 -13.56 23.42 -12.40
N SER A 79 -13.53 22.09 -12.31
CA SER A 79 -13.03 21.37 -11.15
C SER A 79 -11.51 21.48 -10.96
N SER A 80 -10.74 21.77 -12.02
CA SER A 80 -9.27 21.92 -11.94
C SER A 80 -8.82 23.06 -11.04
N GLU A 81 -9.70 24.04 -10.75
CA GLU A 81 -9.41 25.13 -9.81
C GLU A 81 -9.26 24.64 -8.37
N ILE A 82 -9.88 23.50 -8.04
CA ILE A 82 -9.84 22.88 -6.71
C ILE A 82 -8.99 21.61 -6.74
N PHE A 83 -9.15 20.80 -7.79
CA PHE A 83 -8.53 19.50 -7.97
C PHE A 83 -7.57 19.56 -9.16
N THR A 84 -6.37 20.09 -8.92
CA THR A 84 -5.37 20.30 -9.97
C THR A 84 -5.10 19.00 -10.75
N GLY A 85 -5.23 19.07 -12.07
CA GLY A 85 -4.96 17.92 -12.94
C GLY A 85 -6.02 16.83 -12.93
N ILE A 86 -7.25 17.09 -12.46
CA ILE A 86 -8.37 16.13 -12.42
C ILE A 86 -8.64 15.43 -13.77
N GLY A 87 -8.44 16.13 -14.88
CA GLY A 87 -8.56 15.54 -16.22
C GLY A 87 -7.48 14.51 -16.56
N ARG A 88 -6.42 14.35 -15.77
CA ARG A 88 -5.41 13.29 -16.01
C ARG A 88 -5.94 11.90 -15.67
N SER A 89 -7.00 11.81 -14.86
CA SER A 89 -7.61 10.54 -14.47
C SER A 89 -8.28 9.86 -15.67
N PRO A 90 -7.90 8.61 -15.99
CA PRO A 90 -8.56 7.79 -17.01
C PRO A 90 -9.86 7.14 -16.50
N VAL A 91 -10.24 7.39 -15.24
CA VAL A 91 -11.48 6.92 -14.61
C VAL A 91 -12.34 8.11 -14.17
N PRO A 92 -13.66 7.94 -14.02
CA PRO A 92 -14.52 8.97 -13.46
C PRO A 92 -14.06 9.33 -12.05
N VAL A 93 -13.84 10.61 -11.80
CA VAL A 93 -13.42 11.09 -10.49
C VAL A 93 -14.68 11.32 -9.65
N LEU A 94 -14.80 10.57 -8.56
CA LEU A 94 -15.92 10.63 -7.62
C LEU A 94 -15.45 11.32 -6.36
N LEU A 95 -15.98 12.50 -6.07
CA LEU A 95 -15.59 13.27 -4.89
C LEU A 95 -16.83 13.80 -4.17
N PRO A 96 -16.77 14.08 -2.86
CA PRO A 96 -17.84 14.74 -2.15
C PRO A 96 -17.89 16.21 -2.56
N PHE A 97 -18.24 16.51 -3.80
CA PHE A 97 -18.19 17.87 -4.37
C PHE A 97 -19.45 18.17 -5.18
N ASP A 98 -20.26 19.10 -4.68
CA ASP A 98 -21.48 19.55 -5.36
C ASP A 98 -21.13 20.55 -6.47
N THR A 99 -20.88 20.01 -7.66
CA THR A 99 -20.52 20.79 -8.83
C THR A 99 -21.67 21.72 -9.25
N ALA A 100 -22.92 21.27 -9.14
CA ALA A 100 -24.07 22.07 -9.58
C ALA A 100 -24.19 23.33 -8.72
N ALA A 101 -24.19 23.18 -7.40
CA ALA A 101 -24.23 24.30 -6.46
C ALA A 101 -23.02 25.22 -6.59
N PHE A 102 -21.82 24.66 -6.82
CA PHE A 102 -20.60 25.45 -7.01
C PHE A 102 -20.66 26.33 -8.26
N VAL A 103 -21.10 25.76 -9.39
CA VAL A 103 -21.21 26.52 -10.66
C VAL A 103 -22.32 27.55 -10.57
N GLU A 104 -23.46 27.21 -9.98
CA GLU A 104 -24.57 28.15 -9.79
C GLU A 104 -24.12 29.36 -8.96
N ALA A 105 -23.47 29.13 -7.82
CA ALA A 105 -22.95 30.20 -6.98
C ALA A 105 -21.95 31.08 -7.73
N ARG A 106 -21.16 30.52 -8.65
CA ARG A 106 -20.23 31.29 -9.49
C ARG A 106 -20.96 32.15 -10.51
N LEU A 107 -21.97 31.60 -11.18
CA LEU A 107 -22.81 32.35 -12.14
C LEU A 107 -23.51 33.53 -11.46
N ASN A 108 -23.91 33.35 -10.19
CA ASN A 108 -24.55 34.39 -9.38
C ASN A 108 -23.56 35.33 -8.67
N GLY A 109 -22.25 35.14 -8.81
CA GLY A 109 -21.21 35.95 -8.15
C GLY A 109 -21.09 35.73 -6.63
N VAL A 110 -21.69 34.66 -6.09
CA VAL A 110 -21.71 34.30 -4.67
C VAL A 110 -20.54 33.40 -4.29
N SER A 111 -19.90 32.71 -5.23
CA SER A 111 -18.84 31.72 -4.93
C SER A 111 -17.63 32.30 -4.19
N ALA A 112 -17.40 33.62 -4.25
CA ALA A 112 -16.31 34.27 -3.52
C ALA A 112 -16.61 34.49 -2.02
N SER A 113 -17.85 34.35 -1.57
CA SER A 113 -18.26 34.60 -0.18
C SER A 113 -18.37 33.35 0.69
N LEU A 114 -18.45 32.15 0.09
CA LEU A 114 -18.58 30.89 0.80
C LEU A 114 -17.27 30.08 0.76
N PRO A 115 -16.86 29.44 1.87
CA PRO A 115 -15.70 28.55 1.87
C PRO A 115 -15.98 27.31 1.03
N ILE A 116 -14.95 26.75 0.40
CA ILE A 116 -15.08 25.57 -0.47
C ILE A 116 -15.70 24.35 0.23
N SER A 117 -15.53 24.25 1.55
CA SER A 117 -16.12 23.20 2.40
C SER A 117 -17.65 23.14 2.30
N HIS A 118 -18.30 24.27 2.00
CA HIS A 118 -19.74 24.32 1.76
C HIS A 118 -20.17 23.42 0.59
N TYR A 119 -19.37 23.43 -0.48
CA TYR A 119 -19.58 22.58 -1.65
C TYR A 119 -18.99 21.18 -1.47
N GLN A 120 -18.25 20.95 -0.38
CA GLN A 120 -17.62 19.67 -0.07
C GLN A 120 -18.33 18.89 1.05
N ALA A 121 -19.64 19.07 1.20
CA ALA A 121 -20.45 18.37 2.21
C ALA A 121 -19.90 18.51 3.65
N ASP A 122 -19.39 19.68 4.00
CA ASP A 122 -18.74 20.05 5.27
C ASP A 122 -17.35 19.43 5.51
N PHE A 123 -16.82 18.65 4.55
CA PHE A 123 -15.41 18.29 4.58
C PHE A 123 -14.56 19.54 4.34
N ARG A 124 -13.38 19.57 4.95
CA ARG A 124 -12.37 20.60 4.69
C ARG A 124 -12.04 20.67 3.19
N PRO A 125 -11.43 21.79 2.74
CA PRO A 125 -10.67 21.79 1.49
C PRO A 125 -9.84 20.51 1.38
N VAL A 126 -9.80 19.92 0.18
CA VAL A 126 -9.12 18.65 -0.07
C VAL A 126 -7.68 18.69 0.43
N ASP A 127 -7.30 17.74 1.29
CA ASP A 127 -5.96 17.69 1.90
C ASP A 127 -4.91 17.20 0.90
N LEU A 128 -5.33 16.36 -0.05
CA LEU A 128 -4.54 15.86 -1.17
C LEU A 128 -5.47 15.45 -2.31
N PHE A 129 -5.12 15.82 -3.54
CA PHE A 129 -5.69 15.24 -4.74
C PHE A 129 -4.56 14.94 -5.73
N ASP A 130 -4.43 13.68 -6.13
CA ASP A 130 -3.50 13.26 -7.18
C ASP A 130 -4.25 12.45 -8.23
N ALA A 131 -4.02 12.78 -9.50
CA ALA A 131 -4.62 12.09 -10.63
C ALA A 131 -3.57 11.87 -11.71
N GLY A 132 -3.53 10.65 -12.23
CA GLY A 132 -2.51 10.17 -13.16
C GLY A 132 -3.04 9.05 -14.06
N PRO A 133 -2.17 8.46 -14.89
CA PRO A 133 -2.61 7.56 -15.97
C PRO A 133 -3.18 6.21 -15.56
N ALA A 134 -3.19 5.84 -14.27
CA ALA A 134 -3.88 4.67 -13.74
C ALA A 134 -5.19 5.04 -13.02
N GLY A 135 -5.34 6.26 -12.52
CA GLY A 135 -6.49 6.62 -11.70
C GLY A 135 -6.26 7.88 -10.88
N TYR A 136 -6.89 7.96 -9.71
CA TYR A 136 -6.71 9.07 -8.78
C TYR A 136 -6.82 8.61 -7.33
N ASP A 137 -6.29 9.46 -6.46
CA ASP A 137 -6.39 9.37 -5.02
C ASP A 137 -6.72 10.74 -4.45
N ALA A 138 -7.57 10.75 -3.43
CA ALA A 138 -7.88 11.97 -2.71
C ALA A 138 -7.97 11.72 -1.20
N VAL A 139 -7.61 12.74 -0.42
CA VAL A 139 -7.73 12.75 1.04
C VAL A 139 -8.53 13.97 1.46
N PHE A 140 -9.52 13.74 2.31
CA PHE A 140 -10.37 14.77 2.90
C PHE A 140 -10.41 14.60 4.41
N SER A 141 -10.67 15.70 5.13
CA SER A 141 -10.81 15.67 6.58
C SER A 141 -12.15 16.25 7.03
N LEU A 142 -12.80 15.58 7.99
CA LEU A 142 -14.02 16.08 8.64
C LEU A 142 -13.75 16.47 10.09
N GLU A 143 -14.03 17.74 10.45
CA GLU A 143 -13.89 18.22 11.83
C GLU A 143 -14.79 17.47 12.80
N PRO A 144 -14.38 17.28 14.07
CA PRO A 144 -15.21 16.68 15.12
C PRO A 144 -16.63 17.25 15.19
N SER A 145 -16.79 18.56 15.02
CA SER A 145 -18.06 19.30 15.08
C SER A 145 -18.71 19.59 13.73
N ALA A 146 -18.13 19.15 12.61
CA ALA A 146 -18.68 19.38 11.28
C ALA A 146 -19.74 18.32 10.91
N GLY A 147 -20.68 18.74 10.06
CA GLY A 147 -21.75 17.91 9.53
C GLY A 147 -23.03 17.97 10.37
N GLU A 148 -24.06 18.61 9.82
CA GLU A 148 -25.40 18.56 10.40
C GLU A 148 -25.89 17.10 10.52
N GLY A 149 -26.49 16.77 11.66
CA GLY A 149 -27.01 15.42 11.93
C GLY A 149 -25.95 14.35 12.21
N MET A 150 -24.67 14.70 12.28
CA MET A 150 -23.60 13.76 12.62
C MET A 150 -23.65 13.36 14.11
N PRO A 151 -23.49 12.07 14.45
CA PRO A 151 -23.34 11.65 15.83
C PRO A 151 -22.13 12.32 16.50
N GLN A 152 -22.26 12.66 17.78
CA GLN A 152 -21.13 13.13 18.56
C GLN A 152 -20.02 12.07 18.59
N ARG A 153 -18.76 12.53 18.48
CA ARG A 153 -17.57 11.69 18.55
C ARG A 153 -16.77 11.99 19.81
N THR A 154 -16.23 10.94 20.40
CA THR A 154 -15.20 11.04 21.44
C THR A 154 -13.85 11.41 20.83
N PHE A 155 -13.56 10.91 19.63
CA PHE A 155 -12.31 11.22 18.92
C PHE A 155 -12.19 12.73 18.66
N ALA A 156 -11.08 13.33 19.10
CA ALA A 156 -10.94 14.78 19.20
C ALA A 156 -10.27 15.45 18.00
N LYS A 157 -9.80 14.67 17.01
CA LYS A 157 -9.10 15.18 15.82
C LYS A 157 -10.00 15.04 14.57
N PRO A 158 -9.68 15.77 13.49
CA PRO A 158 -10.33 15.56 12.21
C PRO A 158 -10.18 14.11 11.75
N VAL A 159 -11.22 13.56 11.14
CA VAL A 159 -11.20 12.21 10.58
C VAL A 159 -10.80 12.30 9.11
N GLU A 160 -9.62 11.76 8.78
CA GLU A 160 -9.13 11.65 7.42
C GLU A 160 -9.85 10.50 6.67
N VAL A 161 -10.39 10.81 5.50
CA VAL A 161 -11.05 9.89 4.58
C VAL A 161 -10.26 9.86 3.29
N GLN A 162 -9.82 8.67 2.89
CA GLN A 162 -9.13 8.47 1.62
C GLN A 162 -10.09 7.82 0.63
N ILE A 163 -10.07 8.26 -0.63
CA ILE A 163 -10.73 7.59 -1.74
C ILE A 163 -9.72 7.34 -2.86
N THR A 164 -9.75 6.14 -3.41
CA THR A 164 -8.96 5.74 -4.58
C THR A 164 -9.89 5.16 -5.63
N GLY A 165 -9.74 5.59 -6.87
CA GLY A 165 -10.34 4.97 -8.03
C GLY A 165 -9.26 4.64 -9.05
N SER A 166 -9.22 3.40 -9.53
CA SER A 166 -8.14 2.93 -10.41
C SER A 166 -8.68 2.08 -11.55
N ILE A 167 -8.15 2.30 -12.75
CA ILE A 167 -8.35 1.39 -13.89
C ILE A 167 -7.52 0.11 -13.74
N LEU A 168 -6.50 0.11 -12.88
CA LEU A 168 -5.61 -1.01 -12.63
C LEU A 168 -5.90 -1.64 -11.26
N THR A 169 -5.99 -2.96 -11.20
CA THR A 169 -6.00 -3.73 -9.95
C THR A 169 -4.98 -4.86 -10.01
N TYR A 170 -4.20 -5.02 -8.94
CA TYR A 170 -3.21 -6.07 -8.83
C TYR A 170 -3.88 -7.40 -8.44
N ASP A 171 -3.54 -8.45 -9.17
CA ASP A 171 -4.10 -9.79 -8.96
C ASP A 171 -3.20 -10.56 -7.99
N ILE A 172 -3.48 -10.38 -6.69
CA ILE A 172 -2.76 -11.08 -5.61
C ILE A 172 -3.60 -12.22 -5.04
N ALA A 173 -2.90 -13.24 -4.50
CA ALA A 173 -3.56 -14.32 -3.77
C ALA A 173 -4.05 -13.79 -2.41
N ASP A 174 -5.33 -13.46 -2.33
CA ASP A 174 -5.95 -12.93 -1.11
C ASP A 174 -7.11 -13.81 -0.62
N PRO A 175 -6.90 -14.63 0.42
CA PRO A 175 -7.94 -15.49 1.00
C PRO A 175 -9.15 -14.72 1.57
N ARG A 176 -8.99 -13.41 1.83
CA ARG A 176 -10.05 -12.53 2.33
C ARG A 176 -10.67 -11.66 1.23
N GLY A 177 -10.19 -11.78 0.00
CA GLY A 177 -10.64 -11.01 -1.15
C GLY A 177 -12.15 -11.13 -1.39
N GLY A 178 -12.81 -10.02 -1.66
CA GLY A 178 -14.24 -9.96 -1.96
C GLY A 178 -15.18 -10.13 -0.75
N LYS A 179 -14.64 -10.38 0.46
CA LYS A 179 -15.46 -10.52 1.67
C LYS A 179 -15.84 -9.15 2.25
N GLY A 180 -16.94 -9.08 2.99
CA GLY A 180 -17.40 -7.87 3.67
C GLY A 180 -18.91 -7.83 3.83
N GLU A 181 -19.38 -6.92 4.66
CA GLU A 181 -20.81 -6.74 4.95
C GLU A 181 -21.45 -5.79 3.94
N PRO A 182 -22.59 -6.16 3.31
CA PRO A 182 -23.33 -5.24 2.46
C PRO A 182 -23.85 -4.03 3.25
N VAL A 183 -23.73 -2.84 2.68
CA VAL A 183 -24.22 -1.60 3.30
C VAL A 183 -25.62 -1.27 2.78
N LYS A 184 -26.64 -1.89 3.37
CA LYS A 184 -28.03 -1.81 2.90
C LYS A 184 -28.56 -0.39 2.69
N ALA A 185 -28.16 0.55 3.55
CA ALA A 185 -28.58 1.95 3.48
C ALA A 185 -28.13 2.67 2.19
N LEU A 186 -27.12 2.13 1.49
CA LEU A 186 -26.54 2.71 0.28
C LEU A 186 -26.69 1.80 -0.95
N ALA A 187 -27.35 0.65 -0.83
CA ALA A 187 -27.46 -0.35 -1.89
C ALA A 187 -28.15 0.17 -3.17
N ALA A 188 -29.04 1.16 -3.05
CA ALA A 188 -29.67 1.80 -4.20
C ALA A 188 -28.67 2.59 -5.07
N GLN A 189 -27.64 3.18 -4.44
CA GLN A 189 -26.61 3.97 -5.13
C GLN A 189 -25.41 3.08 -5.51
N PHE A 190 -25.04 2.15 -4.63
CA PHE A 190 -23.89 1.27 -4.76
C PHE A 190 -24.30 -0.18 -4.44
N PRO A 191 -24.84 -0.93 -5.42
CA PRO A 191 -25.42 -2.24 -5.16
C PRO A 191 -24.44 -3.29 -4.64
N ASP A 192 -23.16 -3.19 -5.02
CA ASP A 192 -22.09 -4.11 -4.62
C ASP A 192 -21.22 -3.58 -3.48
N LEU A 193 -21.65 -2.49 -2.82
CA LEU A 193 -20.90 -1.87 -1.72
C LEU A 193 -20.75 -2.78 -0.52
N ARG A 194 -19.50 -3.04 -0.16
CA ARG A 194 -19.11 -3.84 1.00
C ARG A 194 -18.31 -3.01 2.00
N ARG A 195 -18.66 -3.12 3.27
CA ARG A 195 -17.92 -2.60 4.41
C ARG A 195 -17.13 -3.72 5.09
N PHE A 196 -15.88 -3.48 5.43
CA PHE A 196 -15.07 -4.40 6.23
C PHE A 196 -13.94 -3.65 6.94
N ILE A 197 -13.43 -4.23 8.02
CA ILE A 197 -12.23 -3.75 8.71
C ILE A 197 -11.05 -4.64 8.31
N ARG A 198 -9.97 -4.00 7.86
CA ARG A 198 -8.75 -4.68 7.45
C ARG A 198 -7.54 -3.76 7.48
N GLU A 199 -6.46 -4.25 8.07
CA GLU A 199 -5.13 -3.62 8.10
C GLU A 199 -5.15 -2.26 8.80
N GLY A 200 -5.98 -2.12 9.82
CA GLY A 200 -6.15 -0.85 10.56
C GLY A 200 -6.99 0.20 9.85
N TYR A 201 -7.83 -0.21 8.89
CA TYR A 201 -8.77 0.66 8.19
C TYR A 201 -10.15 0.03 8.17
N VAL A 202 -11.20 0.84 8.36
CA VAL A 202 -12.51 0.51 7.81
C VAL A 202 -12.50 0.91 6.34
N ARG A 203 -12.97 -0.01 5.49
CA ARG A 203 -13.01 0.17 4.04
C ARG A 203 -14.41 -0.06 3.51
N TYR A 204 -14.74 0.70 2.50
CA TYR A 204 -15.98 0.66 1.74
C TYR A 204 -15.59 0.49 0.27
N ALA A 205 -15.68 -0.74 -0.22
CA ALA A 205 -15.30 -1.11 -1.57
C ALA A 205 -16.55 -1.31 -2.44
N PHE A 206 -16.57 -0.72 -3.63
CA PHE A 206 -17.70 -0.78 -4.57
C PHE A 206 -17.24 -0.60 -6.01
N THR A 207 -18.11 -0.97 -6.95
CA THR A 207 -17.89 -0.73 -8.38
C THR A 207 -18.83 0.36 -8.86
N ARG A 208 -18.31 1.30 -9.64
CA ARG A 208 -19.14 2.30 -10.34
C ARG A 208 -18.60 2.51 -11.75
N PHE A 209 -19.48 2.51 -12.75
CA PHE A 209 -19.10 2.69 -14.16
C PHE A 209 -18.04 1.68 -14.65
N GLY A 210 -18.07 0.45 -14.14
CA GLY A 210 -17.10 -0.60 -14.44
C GLY A 210 -15.74 -0.47 -13.71
N ILE A 211 -15.57 0.53 -12.84
CA ILE A 211 -14.32 0.81 -12.12
C ILE A 211 -14.44 0.50 -10.63
N PRO A 212 -13.42 -0.14 -10.01
CA PRO A 212 -13.35 -0.31 -8.56
C PRO A 212 -12.96 0.99 -7.85
N TYR A 213 -13.71 1.33 -6.80
CA TYR A 213 -13.43 2.42 -5.89
C TYR A 213 -13.36 1.89 -4.46
N VAL A 214 -12.48 2.48 -3.67
CA VAL A 214 -12.41 2.19 -2.24
C VAL A 214 -12.31 3.48 -1.45
N VAL A 215 -13.24 3.66 -0.53
CA VAL A 215 -13.16 4.67 0.54
C VAL A 215 -12.60 4.00 1.79
N SER A 216 -11.59 4.61 2.41
CA SER A 216 -10.93 4.06 3.59
C SER A 216 -10.68 5.12 4.66
N ILE A 217 -10.84 4.72 5.92
CA ILE A 217 -10.58 5.56 7.10
C ILE A 217 -9.73 4.74 8.06
N GLN A 218 -8.58 5.30 8.47
CA GLN A 218 -7.72 4.64 9.46
C GLN A 218 -8.42 4.63 10.81
N CYS A 219 -8.60 3.46 11.40
CA CYS A 219 -9.28 3.30 12.68
C CYS A 219 -8.82 2.02 13.39
N LEU A 220 -9.11 1.94 14.68
CA LEU A 220 -8.95 0.71 15.44
C LEU A 220 -10.32 0.13 15.77
N ASP A 221 -10.49 -1.18 15.62
CA ASP A 221 -11.70 -1.86 16.07
C ASP A 221 -11.67 -2.02 17.60
N SER A 222 -12.02 -0.93 18.29
CA SER A 222 -11.93 -0.84 19.74
C SER A 222 -13.00 0.09 20.31
N THR A 223 -12.99 0.24 21.64
CA THR A 223 -13.75 1.29 22.31
C THR A 223 -13.26 2.68 21.89
N SER A 224 -14.18 3.65 21.89
CA SER A 224 -13.92 5.05 21.54
C SER A 224 -12.96 5.72 22.51
N ARG A 225 -12.00 6.50 21.98
CA ARG A 225 -11.02 7.24 22.77
C ARG A 225 -10.69 8.57 22.11
N ALA A 226 -10.39 9.59 22.91
CA ALA A 226 -10.10 10.94 22.40
C ALA A 226 -8.90 11.00 21.44
N LYS A 227 -7.87 10.16 21.67
CA LYS A 227 -6.63 10.14 20.89
C LYS A 227 -6.58 9.04 19.81
N ARG A 228 -7.59 8.18 19.71
CA ARG A 228 -7.61 7.05 18.76
C ARG A 228 -9.01 6.82 18.24
N LEU A 229 -9.19 6.95 16.93
CA LEU A 229 -10.47 6.77 16.27
C LEU A 229 -10.91 5.30 16.32
N ALA A 230 -12.08 5.05 16.90
CA ALA A 230 -12.71 3.74 16.83
C ALA A 230 -13.43 3.55 15.48
N CYS A 231 -13.39 2.36 14.89
CA CYS A 231 -14.03 2.12 13.59
C CYS A 231 -15.54 2.40 13.61
N ARG A 232 -16.21 2.14 14.74
CA ARG A 232 -17.63 2.50 14.94
C ARG A 232 -17.92 4.01 14.81
N GLU A 233 -16.97 4.88 15.16
CA GLU A 233 -17.09 6.33 15.01
C GLU A 233 -16.74 6.79 13.58
N ALA A 234 -16.02 5.97 12.83
CA ALA A 234 -15.68 6.21 11.44
C ALA A 234 -16.85 5.89 10.48
N TYR A 235 -17.75 4.96 10.83
CA TYR A 235 -18.85 4.55 9.93
C TYR A 235 -19.75 5.70 9.49
N PRO A 236 -20.27 6.57 10.40
CA PRO A 236 -21.11 7.68 9.97
C PRO A 236 -20.36 8.69 9.08
N VAL A 237 -19.05 8.87 9.30
CA VAL A 237 -18.20 9.75 8.48
C VAL A 237 -18.06 9.18 7.07
N ALA A 238 -17.76 7.88 6.96
CA ALA A 238 -17.66 7.20 5.66
C ALA A 238 -19.00 7.21 4.91
N GLU A 239 -20.11 6.96 5.59
CA GLU A 239 -21.44 6.98 4.96
C GLU A 239 -21.84 8.38 4.49
N ARG A 240 -21.49 9.43 5.24
CA ARG A 240 -21.67 10.82 4.79
C ARG A 240 -20.85 11.09 3.53
N PHE A 241 -19.57 10.69 3.53
CA PHE A 241 -18.68 10.84 2.38
C PHE A 241 -19.23 10.14 1.14
N LEU A 242 -19.66 8.88 1.29
CA LEU A 242 -20.23 8.07 0.19
C LEU A 242 -21.51 8.68 -0.38
N LYS A 243 -22.43 9.18 0.46
CA LYS A 243 -23.67 9.84 0.01
C LYS A 243 -23.41 11.13 -0.77
N ALA A 244 -22.31 11.81 -0.44
CA ALA A 244 -21.91 13.06 -1.07
C ALA A 244 -21.17 12.85 -2.40
N LEU A 245 -20.79 11.62 -2.76
CA LEU A 245 -20.06 11.38 -4.00
C LEU A 245 -20.88 11.80 -5.23
N ARG A 246 -20.23 12.62 -6.07
CA ARG A 246 -20.70 13.13 -7.35
C ARG A 246 -19.59 13.02 -8.39
N ILE A 247 -19.95 13.12 -9.66
CA ILE A 247 -18.96 13.14 -10.74
C ILE A 247 -18.28 14.52 -10.72
N ALA A 248 -17.02 14.55 -10.30
CA ALA A 248 -16.23 15.78 -10.21
C ALA A 248 -15.29 15.97 -11.41
N GLY A 249 -15.01 14.92 -12.18
CA GLY A 249 -14.16 15.00 -13.37
C GLY A 249 -13.68 13.65 -13.91
N GLY A 250 -12.50 13.66 -14.51
CA GLY A 250 -11.95 12.55 -15.29
C GLY A 250 -12.36 12.65 -16.77
N GLN A 251 -11.72 11.87 -17.64
CA GLN A 251 -12.05 11.88 -19.07
C GLN A 251 -11.75 10.55 -19.77
N PRO A 252 -12.42 10.28 -20.90
CA PRO A 252 -12.10 9.13 -21.73
C PRO A 252 -10.62 9.03 -22.08
N SER A 253 -10.13 7.80 -22.05
CA SER A 253 -8.75 7.47 -22.40
C SER A 253 -8.72 6.16 -23.18
N ARG A 254 -7.59 5.87 -23.84
CA ARG A 254 -7.43 4.64 -24.61
C ARG A 254 -7.63 3.43 -23.69
N PRO A 255 -8.47 2.44 -24.09
CA PRO A 255 -8.65 1.21 -23.34
C PRO A 255 -7.32 0.52 -23.06
N ARG A 256 -7.25 -0.13 -21.90
CA ARG A 256 -6.09 -0.88 -21.44
C ARG A 256 -6.34 -2.37 -21.56
N MET A 257 -5.23 -3.10 -21.64
CA MET A 257 -5.21 -4.56 -21.63
C MET A 257 -4.63 -5.01 -20.29
N ASP A 258 -5.02 -6.20 -19.86
CA ASP A 258 -4.41 -6.85 -18.71
C ASP A 258 -2.91 -7.05 -18.96
N ILE A 259 -2.13 -6.88 -17.89
CA ILE A 259 -0.68 -7.06 -17.89
C ILE A 259 -0.40 -8.41 -17.26
N PRO A 260 0.06 -9.42 -18.03
CA PRO A 260 0.40 -10.72 -17.47
C PRO A 260 1.68 -10.64 -16.63
N SER A 261 1.77 -11.51 -15.62
CA SER A 261 3.02 -11.79 -14.92
C SER A 261 4.08 -12.31 -15.89
N ASP A 262 5.29 -11.75 -15.79
CA ASP A 262 6.46 -12.10 -16.58
C ASP A 262 7.69 -12.29 -15.67
N ILE A 263 8.81 -12.76 -16.20
CA ILE A 263 10.08 -12.88 -15.47
C ILE A 263 10.61 -11.48 -15.19
N ALA A 264 10.93 -11.20 -13.92
CA ALA A 264 11.52 -9.93 -13.52
C ALA A 264 12.99 -9.84 -13.97
N GLU A 265 13.38 -8.70 -14.55
CA GLU A 265 14.75 -8.46 -14.98
C GLU A 265 15.71 -8.40 -13.77
N ARG A 266 16.84 -9.12 -13.89
CA ARG A 266 17.91 -9.18 -12.90
C ARG A 266 19.27 -9.09 -13.60
N PRO A 267 20.30 -8.50 -12.97
CA PRO A 267 21.66 -8.50 -13.52
C PRO A 267 22.12 -9.89 -13.96
N ALA A 268 22.91 -9.99 -15.02
CA ALA A 268 23.42 -11.27 -15.51
C ALA A 268 24.60 -11.79 -14.67
N GLU A 269 25.48 -10.90 -14.23
CA GLU A 269 26.65 -11.23 -13.41
C GLU A 269 26.25 -11.56 -11.98
N LEU A 270 26.83 -12.60 -11.39
CA LEU A 270 26.66 -12.94 -9.99
C LEU A 270 27.56 -12.07 -9.10
N SER A 271 27.01 -11.62 -7.97
CA SER A 271 27.80 -11.01 -6.89
C SER A 271 28.53 -12.11 -6.13
N SER A 272 29.80 -11.88 -5.79
CA SER A 272 30.58 -12.76 -4.90
C SER A 272 30.12 -12.71 -3.43
N ASP A 273 29.47 -11.61 -3.03
CA ASP A 273 29.24 -11.29 -1.63
C ASP A 273 27.75 -11.31 -1.26
N PHE A 274 26.89 -10.87 -2.17
CA PHE A 274 25.47 -10.71 -1.88
C PHE A 274 24.75 -12.07 -1.87
N THR A 275 24.34 -12.50 -0.68
CA THR A 275 23.50 -13.67 -0.48
C THR A 275 22.24 -13.31 0.29
N TYR A 276 21.16 -14.04 0.04
CA TYR A 276 19.86 -13.85 0.68
C TYR A 276 19.18 -15.19 0.91
N ARG A 277 18.33 -15.30 1.93
CA ARG A 277 17.46 -16.46 2.13
C ARG A 277 16.17 -16.32 1.31
N PRO A 278 15.46 -17.43 0.99
CA PRO A 278 14.21 -17.39 0.22
C PRO A 278 13.14 -16.49 0.85
N SER A 279 12.25 -15.94 0.02
CA SER A 279 11.07 -15.23 0.55
C SER A 279 10.21 -16.13 1.43
N GLY A 280 9.69 -15.59 2.53
CA GLY A 280 8.94 -16.32 3.54
C GLY A 280 9.80 -17.09 4.55
N ASP A 281 11.11 -17.24 4.32
CA ASP A 281 12.06 -17.82 5.29
C ASP A 281 12.45 -16.80 6.37
N ILE A 282 11.50 -16.48 7.23
CA ILE A 282 11.71 -15.67 8.44
C ILE A 282 12.50 -16.45 9.50
N VAL A 283 12.97 -15.77 10.57
CA VAL A 283 13.64 -16.46 11.68
C VAL A 283 12.72 -17.56 12.25
N ALA A 284 13.26 -18.76 12.49
CA ALA A 284 12.46 -19.88 12.98
C ALA A 284 11.66 -19.52 14.24
N ASN A 285 10.36 -19.86 14.25
CA ASN A 285 9.40 -19.55 15.31
C ASN A 285 9.15 -18.05 15.59
N SER A 286 9.59 -17.16 14.71
CA SER A 286 9.41 -15.70 14.89
C SER A 286 8.07 -15.17 14.38
N GLY A 287 7.35 -15.92 13.53
CA GLY A 287 6.06 -15.47 13.00
C GLY A 287 4.98 -15.36 14.07
N TYR A 288 3.91 -14.62 13.77
CA TYR A 288 2.79 -14.45 14.69
C TYR A 288 2.17 -15.82 15.04
N HIS A 289 2.09 -16.14 16.34
CA HIS A 289 1.77 -17.50 16.83
C HIS A 289 2.62 -18.62 16.20
N LYS A 290 3.92 -18.35 15.99
CA LYS A 290 4.94 -19.27 15.45
C LYS A 290 4.64 -19.78 14.03
N GLN A 291 3.79 -19.09 13.26
CA GLN A 291 3.57 -19.41 11.86
C GLN A 291 4.81 -19.09 11.01
N SER A 292 4.86 -19.64 9.80
CA SER A 292 5.87 -19.29 8.80
C SER A 292 5.68 -17.86 8.29
N GLY A 293 6.69 -17.35 7.57
CA GLY A 293 6.53 -16.16 6.76
C GLY A 293 5.58 -16.39 5.59
N HIS A 294 5.34 -15.33 4.81
CA HIS A 294 4.58 -15.41 3.58
C HIS A 294 5.56 -15.42 2.39
N ALA A 295 5.68 -16.57 1.73
CA ALA A 295 6.50 -16.71 0.53
C ALA A 295 5.84 -16.01 -0.65
N ASP A 296 6.55 -15.07 -1.25
CA ASP A 296 6.10 -14.29 -2.40
C ASP A 296 7.30 -14.00 -3.32
N LEU A 297 7.26 -14.55 -4.53
CA LEU A 297 8.32 -14.38 -5.53
C LEU A 297 8.10 -13.14 -6.42
N THR A 298 7.15 -12.28 -6.04
CA THR A 298 6.76 -11.12 -6.85
C THR A 298 7.66 -9.91 -6.60
N ALA A 299 8.30 -9.42 -7.66
CA ALA A 299 8.86 -8.08 -7.72
C ALA A 299 7.76 -7.10 -8.19
N TYR A 300 7.06 -6.49 -7.24
CA TYR A 300 5.84 -5.70 -7.50
C TYR A 300 6.06 -4.44 -8.33
N SER A 301 7.29 -3.91 -8.34
CA SER A 301 7.67 -2.76 -9.14
C SER A 301 9.18 -2.72 -9.34
N GLN A 302 9.62 -2.18 -10.48
CA GLN A 302 11.02 -1.84 -10.68
C GLN A 302 11.33 -0.51 -9.99
N ILE A 303 12.01 -0.60 -8.86
CA ILE A 303 12.37 0.56 -8.04
C ILE A 303 13.88 0.75 -7.90
N ARG A 304 14.29 1.97 -7.56
CA ARG A 304 15.56 2.24 -6.89
C ARG A 304 15.50 1.72 -5.45
N PHE A 305 16.60 1.16 -4.95
CA PHE A 305 16.70 0.72 -3.55
C PHE A 305 16.49 1.93 -2.59
N PRO A 306 15.80 1.81 -1.44
CA PRO A 306 15.39 2.96 -0.63
C PRO A 306 16.52 3.61 0.20
N LEU A 307 17.69 2.98 0.31
CA LEU A 307 18.88 3.61 0.89
C LEU A 307 19.81 4.11 -0.22
N GLU A 308 20.37 5.31 -0.05
CA GLU A 308 21.25 5.91 -1.06
C GLU A 308 22.49 5.06 -1.35
N LYS A 309 23.08 4.42 -0.33
CA LYS A 309 24.37 3.72 -0.45
C LYS A 309 24.27 2.25 -0.08
N SER A 310 25.06 1.42 -0.75
CA SER A 310 25.44 0.07 -0.32
C SER A 310 26.72 0.13 0.53
N PRO A 311 27.00 -0.86 1.40
CA PRO A 311 26.16 -2.02 1.70
C PRO A 311 24.94 -1.70 2.58
N ALA A 312 23.88 -2.51 2.42
CA ALA A 312 22.68 -2.50 3.24
C ALA A 312 22.31 -3.92 3.70
N PHE A 313 21.54 -4.01 4.78
CA PHE A 313 21.22 -5.28 5.44
C PHE A 313 19.71 -5.38 5.74
N ALA A 314 19.02 -6.28 5.03
CA ALA A 314 17.62 -6.62 5.26
C ALA A 314 17.55 -7.83 6.21
N ASN A 315 17.17 -7.58 7.48
CA ASN A 315 17.17 -8.61 8.54
C ASN A 315 16.18 -8.24 9.65
N SER A 316 15.66 -9.25 10.35
CA SER A 316 14.82 -9.11 11.54
C SER A 316 15.35 -8.08 12.52
N GLN A 317 14.49 -7.14 12.92
CA GLN A 317 14.77 -6.22 14.01
C GLN A 317 14.66 -6.86 15.39
N SER A 318 13.81 -7.87 15.56
CA SER A 318 13.44 -8.38 16.88
C SER A 318 14.02 -9.75 17.22
N PHE A 319 14.26 -10.61 16.22
CA PHE A 319 14.43 -12.05 16.47
C PHE A 319 15.82 -12.59 16.11
N ARG A 320 16.71 -11.79 15.53
CA ARG A 320 18.11 -12.24 15.33
C ARG A 320 18.85 -12.33 16.67
N ARG A 321 19.45 -13.48 16.92
CA ARG A 321 20.36 -13.70 18.05
C ARG A 321 21.66 -12.90 17.87
N LYS A 322 22.15 -12.28 18.94
CA LYS A 322 23.52 -11.73 18.96
C LYS A 322 24.52 -12.89 18.83
N PRO A 323 25.57 -12.80 17.99
CA PRO A 323 26.61 -13.82 17.95
C PRO A 323 27.31 -13.91 19.31
N ALA A 324 27.57 -15.14 19.78
CA ALA A 324 28.22 -15.41 21.06
C ALA A 324 29.66 -14.85 21.13
N SER A 325 30.27 -14.59 19.98
CA SER A 325 31.66 -14.13 19.82
C SER A 325 31.84 -12.60 19.83
N GLY A 326 30.80 -11.80 20.09
CA GLY A 326 30.94 -10.35 20.24
C GLY A 326 31.35 -9.58 18.97
N GLY A 327 31.35 -10.21 17.79
CA GLY A 327 31.54 -9.55 16.49
C GLY A 327 30.38 -8.59 16.13
N PRO A 328 30.51 -7.79 15.04
CA PRO A 328 29.51 -6.81 14.65
C PRO A 328 28.12 -7.47 14.65
N ALA A 329 27.21 -6.87 15.42
CA ALA A 329 25.92 -7.46 15.75
C ALA A 329 25.28 -8.10 14.52
N GLY A 330 24.76 -9.33 14.64
CA GLY A 330 24.31 -10.15 13.52
C GLY A 330 23.26 -9.52 12.59
N ASN A 331 22.82 -8.30 12.83
CA ASN A 331 21.92 -7.52 11.97
C ASN A 331 22.64 -6.82 10.79
N TYR A 332 23.96 -6.81 10.75
CA TYR A 332 24.80 -6.19 9.69
C TYR A 332 25.58 -7.22 8.89
N ALA A 333 24.92 -8.31 8.49
CA ALA A 333 25.56 -9.40 7.76
C ALA A 333 24.63 -10.03 6.72
N TYR A 334 25.24 -10.61 5.69
CA TYR A 334 24.62 -11.57 4.80
C TYR A 334 24.58 -12.97 5.45
N PRO A 335 23.65 -13.86 5.04
CA PRO A 335 22.60 -13.62 4.05
C PRO A 335 21.53 -12.66 4.59
N TRP A 336 20.93 -11.87 3.69
CA TRP A 336 19.67 -11.18 3.98
C TRP A 336 18.59 -12.19 4.37
N ARG A 337 17.63 -11.73 5.16
CA ARG A 337 16.51 -12.55 5.57
C ARG A 337 15.22 -11.74 5.64
N ASP A 338 14.19 -12.31 5.04
CA ASP A 338 12.83 -11.82 5.11
C ASP A 338 12.38 -11.68 6.57
N ASN A 339 11.61 -10.64 6.87
CA ASN A 339 10.95 -10.49 8.15
C ASN A 339 9.46 -10.12 8.04
N PHE A 340 8.88 -10.19 6.85
CA PHE A 340 7.44 -10.05 6.63
C PHE A 340 6.68 -11.19 7.34
N CYS A 341 5.58 -10.86 8.02
CA CYS A 341 4.85 -11.76 8.92
C CYS A 341 5.54 -12.17 10.23
N GLU A 342 6.73 -11.63 10.57
CA GLU A 342 7.27 -11.77 11.93
C GLU A 342 6.29 -11.23 12.99
N ALA A 343 6.34 -11.78 14.21
CA ALA A 343 5.35 -11.50 15.24
C ALA A 343 5.30 -10.01 15.59
N ARG A 344 4.16 -9.42 15.26
CA ARG A 344 3.73 -8.07 15.61
C ARG A 344 2.22 -8.09 15.81
N ASN A 345 1.74 -7.13 16.60
CA ASN A 345 0.31 -6.91 16.78
C ASN A 345 -0.22 -5.92 15.73
N PHE A 346 0.12 -6.16 14.46
CA PHE A 346 -0.39 -5.39 13.32
C PHE A 346 -1.12 -6.32 12.37
N GLU A 347 -2.27 -5.87 11.87
CA GLU A 347 -3.01 -6.60 10.86
C GLU A 347 -2.26 -6.56 9.52
N VAL A 348 -2.09 -7.73 8.90
CA VAL A 348 -1.46 -7.96 7.59
C VAL A 348 -2.20 -9.11 6.92
N GLY A 349 -3.05 -8.80 5.95
CA GLY A 349 -3.97 -9.80 5.39
C GLY A 349 -3.30 -10.94 4.63
N GLN A 350 -2.06 -10.75 4.17
CA GLN A 350 -1.26 -11.77 3.47
C GLN A 350 -0.64 -12.80 4.43
N CYS A 351 -0.55 -12.50 5.73
CA CYS A 351 -0.03 -13.45 6.71
C CYS A 351 -1.08 -14.51 7.07
N ALA A 352 -0.65 -15.75 7.37
CA ALA A 352 -1.55 -16.89 7.59
C ALA A 352 -2.66 -16.64 8.64
N ASN A 353 -2.34 -15.90 9.71
CA ASN A 353 -3.29 -15.53 10.77
C ASN A 353 -3.84 -14.10 10.64
N GLY A 354 -3.51 -13.38 9.55
CA GLY A 354 -3.91 -11.99 9.33
C GLY A 354 -3.16 -10.97 10.18
N TYR A 355 -2.11 -11.38 10.90
CA TYR A 355 -1.27 -10.51 11.74
C TYR A 355 0.21 -10.80 11.52
N GLY A 356 1.03 -9.76 11.63
CA GLY A 356 2.48 -9.86 11.55
C GLY A 356 3.14 -8.53 11.17
N HIS A 357 4.41 -8.61 10.81
CA HIS A 357 5.19 -7.48 10.31
C HIS A 357 4.76 -7.12 8.87
N GLN A 358 4.48 -5.83 8.62
CA GLN A 358 3.88 -5.32 7.37
C GLN A 358 4.85 -5.13 6.21
N GLY A 359 6.16 -5.22 6.47
CA GLY A 359 7.18 -4.86 5.49
C GLY A 359 8.53 -5.47 5.83
N GLN A 360 9.59 -4.79 5.42
CA GLN A 360 10.98 -5.21 5.62
C GLN A 360 11.78 -4.15 6.38
N ASP A 361 12.55 -4.59 7.38
CA ASP A 361 13.51 -3.74 8.06
C ASP A 361 14.85 -3.76 7.34
N ILE A 362 15.39 -2.58 7.05
CA ILE A 362 16.63 -2.36 6.30
C ILE A 362 17.58 -1.49 7.13
N ARG A 363 18.83 -1.93 7.26
CA ARG A 363 19.88 -1.18 7.97
C ARG A 363 20.97 -0.72 7.01
N PRO A 364 21.49 0.50 7.17
CA PRO A 364 22.74 0.89 6.54
C PRO A 364 23.91 0.13 7.21
N THR A 365 25.10 0.24 6.65
CA THR A 365 26.30 -0.36 7.24
C THR A 365 26.57 0.17 8.65
N ALA A 366 27.01 -0.71 9.56
CA ALA A 366 27.41 -0.33 10.91
C ALA A 366 28.63 0.59 10.86
N CYS A 367 28.66 1.60 11.72
CA CYS A 367 29.83 2.45 11.80
C CYS A 367 31.02 1.74 12.42
N PRO A 368 32.24 1.96 11.90
CA PRO A 368 33.46 1.42 12.51
C PRO A 368 33.57 1.84 13.98
N LEU A 369 34.12 0.95 14.80
CA LEU A 369 34.30 1.17 16.24
C LEU A 369 35.48 2.13 16.56
N HIS A 370 36.33 2.48 15.59
CA HIS A 370 37.52 3.30 15.80
C HIS A 370 37.29 4.80 15.56
N ASP A 371 37.80 5.62 16.48
CA ASP A 371 37.48 7.05 16.62
C ASP A 371 37.86 7.93 15.43
N SER A 372 38.84 7.56 14.61
CA SER A 372 39.26 8.36 13.44
C SER A 372 38.30 8.26 12.23
N GLU A 373 37.39 7.27 12.21
CA GLU A 373 36.38 7.09 11.17
C GLU A 373 34.94 7.34 11.66
N ARG A 374 34.78 7.60 12.97
CA ARG A 374 33.50 7.90 13.62
C ARG A 374 32.85 9.19 13.08
N GLU A 375 33.65 10.23 12.80
CA GLU A 375 33.14 11.48 12.21
C GLU A 375 32.61 11.30 10.78
N ARG A 376 33.05 10.26 10.06
CA ARG A 376 32.59 9.96 8.69
C ARG A 376 31.35 9.06 8.65
N CYS A 377 31.12 8.28 9.69
CA CYS A 377 29.97 7.41 9.79
C CYS A 377 28.98 7.95 10.82
N GLU A 378 28.21 8.94 10.39
CA GLU A 378 27.04 9.39 11.12
C GLU A 378 25.85 8.55 10.63
N LEU A 379 25.43 7.55 11.42
CA LEU A 379 24.25 6.72 11.10
C LEU A 379 22.98 7.57 10.95
N ASP A 380 22.97 8.77 11.54
CA ASP A 380 21.98 9.83 11.45
C ASP A 380 22.04 10.66 10.16
N LYS A 381 23.06 10.45 9.32
CA LYS A 381 23.19 11.05 7.99
C LYS A 381 22.89 10.08 6.84
N GLN A 382 22.59 8.80 7.11
CA GLN A 382 22.32 7.81 6.06
C GLN A 382 21.01 8.15 5.34
N ALA A 383 21.14 8.60 4.09
CA ALA A 383 20.03 9.11 3.31
C ALA A 383 19.04 8.00 2.91
N VAL A 384 17.76 8.29 3.17
CA VAL A 384 16.62 7.56 2.61
C VAL A 384 16.17 8.33 1.38
N VAL A 385 16.03 7.62 0.26
CA VAL A 385 15.70 8.22 -1.04
C VAL A 385 14.36 7.71 -1.55
N ALA A 386 13.67 8.53 -2.34
CA ALA A 386 12.48 8.13 -3.06
C ALA A 386 12.83 6.99 -4.02
N VAL A 387 12.11 5.88 -3.91
CA VAL A 387 12.39 4.68 -4.71
C VAL A 387 11.99 4.82 -6.17
N ARG A 388 11.17 5.83 -6.51
CA ARG A 388 10.60 6.13 -7.83
C ARG A 388 10.11 7.58 -7.89
N ASP A 389 9.89 8.11 -9.09
CA ASP A 389 9.12 9.35 -9.27
C ASP A 389 7.70 9.17 -8.74
N GLY A 390 7.23 10.08 -7.88
CA GLY A 390 5.90 9.95 -7.30
C GLY A 390 5.44 11.13 -6.46
N VAL A 391 4.28 10.98 -5.84
CA VAL A 391 3.66 11.99 -4.98
C VAL A 391 3.69 11.52 -3.52
N VAL A 392 4.11 12.41 -2.62
CA VAL A 392 4.10 12.17 -1.19
C VAL A 392 2.68 12.28 -0.65
N VAL A 393 2.26 11.28 0.13
CA VAL A 393 1.04 11.28 0.94
C VAL A 393 1.45 11.19 2.40
N ARG A 394 1.42 12.33 3.09
CA ARG A 394 1.78 12.50 4.48
C ARG A 394 1.23 13.82 5.04
N SER A 395 0.29 13.75 5.98
CA SER A 395 -0.15 14.92 6.75
C SER A 395 0.92 15.32 7.80
N LEU A 396 0.86 16.57 8.27
CA LEU A 396 1.77 17.08 9.31
C LEU A 396 1.86 16.12 10.51
N LYS A 397 3.09 15.91 11.01
CA LYS A 397 3.41 15.04 12.15
C LYS A 397 3.12 13.54 11.97
N GLN A 398 2.60 13.09 10.81
CA GLN A 398 2.45 11.66 10.55
C GLN A 398 3.84 10.99 10.50
N GLN A 399 3.95 9.80 11.07
CA GLN A 399 5.25 9.10 11.20
C GLN A 399 5.66 8.37 9.93
N ALA A 400 4.67 7.88 9.19
CA ALA A 400 4.88 7.23 7.91
C ALA A 400 4.83 8.26 6.79
N ALA A 401 5.75 8.15 5.84
CA ALA A 401 5.63 8.79 4.54
C ALA A 401 5.21 7.74 3.52
N MET A 402 4.11 7.98 2.81
CA MET A 402 3.72 7.16 1.66
C MET A 402 4.17 7.85 0.38
N LEU A 403 4.80 7.11 -0.52
CA LEU A 403 5.09 7.54 -1.87
C LEU A 403 4.13 6.82 -2.81
N GLN A 404 3.31 7.58 -3.51
CA GLN A 404 2.33 7.07 -4.46
C GLN A 404 2.87 7.15 -5.88
N ILE A 405 2.81 6.02 -6.58
CA ILE A 405 3.17 5.88 -7.98
C ILE A 405 1.88 5.65 -8.76
N ASN A 406 1.55 6.60 -9.63
CA ASN A 406 0.37 6.57 -10.48
C ASN A 406 0.82 6.76 -11.93
N THR A 407 1.14 5.65 -12.59
CA THR A 407 1.69 5.65 -13.96
C THR A 407 0.76 4.93 -14.92
N ARG A 408 1.21 4.77 -16.16
CA ARG A 408 0.45 4.08 -17.20
C ARG A 408 0.13 2.62 -16.84
N ASN A 409 1.02 1.96 -16.10
CA ASN A 409 1.02 0.51 -15.87
C ASN A 409 1.07 0.14 -14.39
N GLU A 410 1.23 1.11 -13.49
CA GLU A 410 1.36 0.85 -12.05
C GLU A 410 0.50 1.83 -11.27
N HIS A 411 -0.17 1.29 -10.25
CA HIS A 411 -0.84 2.07 -9.22
C HIS A 411 -0.51 1.47 -7.85
N ILE A 412 0.64 1.89 -7.32
CA ILE A 412 1.33 1.24 -6.20
C ILE A 412 1.82 2.28 -5.21
N ARG A 413 1.91 1.92 -3.93
CA ARG A 413 2.45 2.80 -2.89
C ARG A 413 3.61 2.14 -2.14
N PHE A 414 4.55 2.97 -1.70
CA PHE A 414 5.67 2.58 -0.83
C PHE A 414 5.61 3.35 0.47
N ARG A 415 5.74 2.68 1.61
CA ARG A 415 5.77 3.33 2.92
C ARG A 415 7.19 3.36 3.47
N TYR A 416 7.59 4.51 4.01
CA TYR A 416 8.83 4.70 4.74
C TYR A 416 8.50 5.06 6.19
N MET A 417 9.07 4.31 7.13
CA MET A 417 8.84 4.50 8.56
C MET A 417 10.15 4.69 9.34
N HIS A 418 9.98 5.11 10.59
CA HIS A 418 11.03 5.35 11.59
C HIS A 418 11.96 6.54 11.34
N MET A 419 11.72 7.32 10.29
CA MET A 419 12.29 8.66 10.11
C MET A 419 11.68 9.65 11.13
N ASN A 420 12.37 10.76 11.42
CA ASN A 420 11.87 11.74 12.38
C ASN A 420 10.77 12.65 11.75
N PRO A 421 9.52 12.62 12.24
CA PRO A 421 8.42 13.40 11.64
C PRO A 421 8.65 14.91 11.64
N ALA A 422 9.29 15.44 12.69
CA ALA A 422 9.58 16.87 12.76
C ALA A 422 10.61 17.29 11.70
N ARG A 423 11.56 16.40 11.37
CA ARG A 423 12.51 16.64 10.29
C ARG A 423 11.85 16.54 8.93
N LEU A 424 10.99 15.54 8.72
CA LEU A 424 10.21 15.38 7.50
C LEU A 424 9.30 16.60 7.25
N ASP A 425 8.65 17.12 8.30
CA ASP A 425 7.83 18.34 8.22
C ASP A 425 8.70 19.54 7.81
N ALA A 426 9.87 19.72 8.44
CA ALA A 426 10.80 20.80 8.12
C ALA A 426 11.38 20.72 6.71
N ASP A 427 11.57 19.50 6.19
CA ASP A 427 12.05 19.24 4.83
C ASP A 427 10.91 19.24 3.79
N GLY A 428 9.67 19.56 4.19
CA GLY A 428 8.52 19.67 3.29
C GLY A 428 8.04 18.33 2.71
N VAL A 429 8.30 17.21 3.39
CA VAL A 429 7.82 15.88 2.98
C VAL A 429 6.36 15.73 3.42
N LEU A 430 5.47 16.40 2.69
CA LEU A 430 4.05 16.56 3.00
C LEU A 430 3.18 16.24 1.77
N ASN A 431 1.87 16.09 2.00
CA ASN A 431 0.85 15.85 0.98
C ASN A 431 1.09 16.69 -0.28
N GLY A 432 1.13 16.02 -1.44
CA GLY A 432 1.13 16.65 -2.76
C GLY A 432 2.52 17.02 -3.28
N ARG A 433 3.58 16.90 -2.46
CA ARG A 433 4.95 17.08 -2.94
C ARG A 433 5.29 16.00 -3.96
N GLN A 434 5.69 16.43 -5.16
CA GLN A 434 6.30 15.56 -6.16
C GLN A 434 7.77 15.35 -5.79
N VAL A 435 8.27 14.13 -5.98
CA VAL A 435 9.68 13.76 -5.79
C VAL A 435 10.15 12.93 -6.97
N GLU A 436 11.44 13.01 -7.27
CA GLU A 436 12.10 12.22 -8.32
C GLU A 436 12.75 10.96 -7.73
N GLU A 437 12.89 9.90 -8.54
CA GLU A 437 13.64 8.70 -8.17
C GLU A 437 15.06 9.07 -7.71
N GLY A 438 15.45 8.59 -6.52
CA GLY A 438 16.75 8.89 -5.91
C GLY A 438 16.81 10.21 -5.13
N GLU A 439 15.76 11.04 -5.15
CA GLU A 439 15.69 12.24 -4.34
C GLU A 439 15.72 11.89 -2.84
N LYS A 440 16.54 12.59 -2.06
CA LYS A 440 16.57 12.41 -0.60
C LYS A 440 15.28 12.91 0.04
N ILE A 441 14.52 11.99 0.64
CA ILE A 441 13.27 12.28 1.35
C ILE A 441 13.40 12.13 2.86
N GLY A 442 14.56 11.74 3.37
CA GLY A 442 14.81 11.69 4.80
C GLY A 442 16.13 11.01 5.15
N VAL A 443 16.23 10.55 6.40
CA VAL A 443 17.40 9.85 6.93
C VAL A 443 16.97 8.70 7.82
N VAL A 444 17.78 7.63 7.84
CA VAL A 444 17.58 6.49 8.71
C VAL A 444 17.62 6.95 10.17
N SER A 445 16.56 6.63 10.91
CA SER A 445 16.40 7.03 12.31
C SER A 445 15.76 5.90 13.11
N ASN A 446 15.26 6.21 14.30
CA ASN A 446 14.75 5.27 15.29
C ASN A 446 13.48 5.78 15.98
N TYR A 447 12.69 6.57 15.25
CA TYR A 447 11.45 7.17 15.76
C TYR A 447 10.32 6.13 15.78
N LEU A 448 9.65 6.01 16.92
CA LEU A 448 8.39 5.28 17.03
C LEU A 448 7.60 5.93 18.17
N ASP A 449 6.56 6.69 17.82
CA ASP A 449 5.78 7.58 18.70
C ASP A 449 6.57 8.73 19.35
N HIS A 450 7.80 8.48 19.78
CA HIS A 450 8.78 9.43 20.28
C HIS A 450 10.19 9.09 19.72
N PRO A 451 11.17 10.02 19.83
CA PRO A 451 12.56 9.72 19.50
C PRO A 451 13.09 8.54 20.31
N ASN A 452 13.92 7.69 19.69
CA ASN A 452 14.44 6.45 20.30
C ASN A 452 13.37 5.41 20.70
N GLY A 453 12.17 5.46 20.12
CA GLY A 453 11.11 4.48 20.39
C GLY A 453 11.37 3.10 19.78
N THR A 454 12.31 2.98 18.84
CA THR A 454 12.73 1.70 18.24
C THR A 454 14.25 1.66 18.01
N THR A 455 14.75 0.62 17.37
CA THR A 455 16.16 0.56 16.92
C THR A 455 16.38 1.40 15.67
N ARG A 456 17.62 1.76 15.34
CA ARG A 456 17.90 2.53 14.13
C ARG A 456 17.83 1.65 12.87
N HIS A 457 16.86 1.92 12.00
CA HIS A 457 16.63 1.24 10.73
C HIS A 457 15.59 2.00 9.90
N LEU A 458 15.52 1.70 8.61
CA LEU A 458 14.36 2.02 7.79
C LEU A 458 13.40 0.83 7.84
N HIS A 459 12.13 1.07 8.12
CA HIS A 459 11.07 0.10 7.86
C HIS A 459 10.38 0.49 6.55
N PHE A 460 10.34 -0.44 5.60
CA PHE A 460 9.90 -0.21 4.24
C PHE A 460 8.79 -1.18 3.86
N ASP A 461 7.67 -0.66 3.38
CA ASP A 461 6.50 -1.46 3.00
C ASP A 461 6.09 -1.20 1.55
N VAL A 462 5.36 -2.15 0.97
CA VAL A 462 4.73 -2.03 -0.35
C VAL A 462 3.22 -2.26 -0.19
N GLN A 463 2.42 -1.40 -0.82
CA GLN A 463 0.98 -1.62 -1.00
C GLN A 463 0.60 -1.62 -2.46
N VAL A 464 -0.24 -2.58 -2.83
CA VAL A 464 -0.87 -2.65 -4.15
C VAL A 464 -2.36 -2.38 -4.06
N PHE A 465 -2.92 -1.74 -5.09
CA PHE A 465 -4.36 -1.49 -5.14
C PHE A 465 -5.09 -2.71 -5.71
N THR A 466 -6.05 -3.22 -4.93
CA THR A 466 -6.95 -4.32 -5.33
C THR A 466 -8.40 -3.84 -5.30
N ARG A 467 -9.35 -4.72 -5.66
CA ARG A 467 -10.79 -4.43 -5.50
C ARG A 467 -11.22 -4.17 -4.05
N ASP A 468 -10.40 -4.55 -3.06
CA ASP A 468 -10.62 -4.31 -1.64
C ASP A 468 -9.73 -3.18 -1.07
N GLY A 469 -9.02 -2.47 -1.96
CA GLY A 469 -8.22 -1.29 -1.67
C GLY A 469 -6.74 -1.62 -1.56
N TRP A 470 -6.01 -0.73 -0.90
CA TRP A 470 -4.56 -0.85 -0.67
C TRP A 470 -4.26 -2.00 0.28
N LEU A 471 -3.53 -3.02 -0.17
CA LEU A 471 -3.15 -4.18 0.65
C LEU A 471 -1.65 -4.28 0.79
N TRP A 472 -1.18 -4.57 2.01
CA TRP A 472 0.24 -4.87 2.27
C TRP A 472 0.64 -6.15 1.56
N VAL A 473 1.77 -6.10 0.87
CA VAL A 473 2.40 -7.26 0.21
C VAL A 473 3.86 -7.36 0.62
N ASN A 474 4.46 -8.54 0.48
CA ASN A 474 5.82 -8.77 0.92
C ASN A 474 6.81 -7.97 0.04
N PRO A 475 7.56 -7.00 0.60
CA PRO A 475 8.47 -6.16 -0.19
C PRO A 475 9.82 -6.84 -0.47
N TYR A 476 10.10 -8.00 0.12
CA TYR A 476 11.45 -8.57 0.20
C TYR A 476 12.07 -8.87 -1.18
N VAL A 477 11.33 -9.51 -2.08
CA VAL A 477 11.81 -9.80 -3.45
C VAL A 477 11.98 -8.53 -4.28
N THR A 478 11.08 -7.56 -4.10
CA THR A 478 11.21 -6.23 -4.73
C THR A 478 12.51 -5.54 -4.27
N LEU A 479 12.86 -5.64 -2.99
CA LEU A 479 14.08 -5.09 -2.42
C LEU A 479 15.35 -5.83 -2.86
N ILE A 480 15.32 -7.17 -2.96
CA ILE A 480 16.44 -7.95 -3.52
C ILE A 480 16.70 -7.47 -4.95
N SER A 481 15.69 -7.49 -5.82
CA SER A 481 15.81 -7.07 -7.22
C SER A 481 16.35 -5.64 -7.35
N ALA A 482 15.90 -4.71 -6.49
CA ALA A 482 16.41 -3.34 -6.46
C ALA A 482 17.86 -3.23 -5.97
N TYR A 483 18.25 -4.03 -4.99
CA TYR A 483 19.62 -4.05 -4.47
C TYR A 483 20.60 -4.66 -5.48
N GLU A 484 20.20 -5.70 -6.20
CA GLU A 484 21.01 -6.28 -7.29
C GLU A 484 21.33 -5.26 -8.36
N ARG A 485 20.33 -4.46 -8.78
CA ARG A 485 20.56 -3.34 -9.71
C ARG A 485 21.50 -2.29 -9.13
N LEU A 486 21.37 -1.96 -7.83
CA LEU A 486 22.24 -0.99 -7.16
C LEU A 486 23.70 -1.45 -7.16
N ILE A 487 23.96 -2.72 -6.86
CA ILE A 487 25.33 -3.27 -6.80
C ILE A 487 25.82 -3.83 -8.15
N ARG A 488 24.96 -3.81 -9.18
CA ARG A 488 25.20 -4.38 -10.52
C ARG A 488 25.58 -5.86 -10.50
N GLY A 489 25.03 -6.62 -9.56
CA GLY A 489 25.34 -8.03 -9.37
C GLY A 489 24.17 -8.78 -8.77
N ARG A 490 23.84 -9.93 -9.36
CA ARG A 490 22.78 -10.84 -8.94
C ARG A 490 23.22 -11.56 -7.65
N GLY A 491 22.38 -11.50 -6.63
CA GLY A 491 22.61 -12.24 -5.40
C GLY A 491 22.36 -13.73 -5.58
N SER A 492 22.98 -14.54 -4.73
CA SER A 492 22.74 -15.98 -4.69
C SER A 492 21.79 -16.34 -3.54
N GLU A 493 20.76 -17.12 -3.84
CA GLU A 493 19.90 -17.67 -2.79
C GLU A 493 20.68 -18.68 -1.94
N PHE A 494 20.66 -18.48 -0.63
CA PHE A 494 21.17 -19.41 0.37
C PHE A 494 19.98 -20.12 1.00
N GLY A 495 19.86 -21.43 0.76
CA GLY A 495 18.67 -22.24 1.08
C GLY A 495 18.10 -22.08 2.50
N PRO A 496 16.86 -22.54 2.73
CA PRO A 496 16.12 -22.23 3.95
C PRO A 496 16.84 -22.73 5.20
N GLU A 497 16.73 -22.00 6.30
CA GLU A 497 17.22 -22.52 7.58
C GLU A 497 16.27 -23.61 8.08
N LEU A 498 16.77 -24.85 8.11
CA LEU A 498 16.05 -25.95 8.72
C LEU A 498 15.92 -25.67 10.23
N ALA A 499 14.69 -25.71 10.75
CA ALA A 499 14.50 -25.74 12.19
C ALA A 499 15.21 -26.99 12.73
N THR A 500 16.22 -26.79 13.60
CA THR A 500 16.81 -27.91 14.34
C THR A 500 15.68 -28.69 15.01
N PRO A 501 15.55 -30.01 14.77
CA PRO A 501 14.63 -30.84 15.52
C PRO A 501 14.87 -30.59 17.02
N PRO A 502 13.83 -30.56 17.87
CA PRO A 502 14.06 -30.58 19.30
C PRO A 502 15.00 -31.75 19.58
N ALA A 503 16.09 -31.49 20.31
CA ALA A 503 17.01 -32.54 20.72
C ALA A 503 16.16 -33.62 21.42
N VAL A 504 15.91 -34.72 20.72
CA VAL A 504 15.36 -35.91 21.33
C VAL A 504 16.46 -36.30 22.30
N ALA A 505 16.23 -36.08 23.59
CA ALA A 505 17.05 -36.69 24.61
C ALA A 505 17.00 -38.18 24.32
N HIS A 506 18.05 -38.72 23.71
CA HIS A 506 18.28 -40.15 23.67
C HIS A 506 18.49 -40.56 25.13
N ALA A 507 17.39 -40.87 25.82
CA ALA A 507 17.44 -41.79 26.92
C ALA A 507 17.81 -43.14 26.28
N LEU A 508 19.12 -43.40 26.25
CA LEU A 508 19.63 -44.73 25.99
C LEU A 508 19.03 -45.65 27.06
N PRO A 509 18.45 -46.80 26.69
CA PRO A 509 18.19 -47.86 27.66
C PRO A 509 19.56 -48.35 28.13
N GLU A 510 19.89 -48.12 29.40
CA GLU A 510 20.94 -48.91 30.05
C GLU A 510 20.37 -50.31 30.27
N ASP A 511 20.72 -51.23 29.38
CA ASP A 511 20.56 -52.65 29.63
C ASP A 511 21.93 -53.30 29.83
N VAL A 512 22.08 -53.86 31.04
CA VAL A 512 22.90 -55.00 31.42
C VAL A 512 24.41 -54.74 31.58
N LEU A 513 24.86 -54.73 32.84
CA LEU A 513 25.80 -55.72 33.39
C LEU A 513 26.09 -55.41 34.88
N ARG A 514 25.44 -56.12 35.82
CA ARG A 514 26.08 -56.71 37.02
C ARG A 514 25.10 -57.49 37.90
N LEU A 515 25.22 -58.82 37.79
CA LEU A 515 25.21 -59.87 38.82
C LEU A 515 24.36 -59.67 40.10
N ASP A 516 23.34 -60.54 40.21
CA ASP A 516 22.73 -61.11 41.41
C ASP A 516 23.74 -61.42 42.55
N PRO A 517 23.34 -61.36 43.85
CA PRO A 517 22.42 -62.37 44.39
C PRO A 517 21.52 -62.00 45.61
N HIS A 518 20.44 -62.79 45.77
CA HIS A 518 19.56 -62.98 46.96
C HIS A 518 18.63 -61.78 47.29
N GLU A 519 17.35 -61.93 47.66
CA GLU A 519 16.71 -62.89 48.56
C GLU A 519 15.16 -62.69 48.57
N GLY A 520 14.40 -63.80 48.76
CA GLY A 520 13.04 -63.94 49.37
C GLY A 520 11.84 -63.12 48.85
N SER A 521 10.80 -63.70 48.21
CA SER A 521 9.73 -64.59 48.72
C SER A 521 8.44 -63.85 49.14
N GLU A 522 7.31 -64.33 48.60
CA GLU A 522 5.93 -64.28 49.17
C GLU A 522 5.31 -62.88 49.34
N ASN A 523 4.15 -62.52 48.78
CA ASN A 523 2.91 -63.24 48.44
C ASN A 523 2.06 -62.42 47.46
#